data_AF-A0A841DJ68-F1
#
_entry.id   AF-A0A841DJ68-F1
#
_cell.length_a   1.000
_cell.length_b   1.000
_cell.length_c   1.000
_cell.angle_alpha   90.00
_cell.angle_beta   90.00
_cell.angle_gamma   90.00
#
_symmetry.space_group_name_H-M   'P 1'
#
loop_
_entity.id
_entity.type
_entity.pdbx_description
1 polymer ?
#
loop_
_entity_poly.entity_id
_entity_poly.type
_entity_poly.pdbx_seq_one_letter_code
_entity_poly.pdbx_strand_id
1 'polypeptide(L)'
;MQNLRPDELHGRASYLSGKHKPMYMMQGLDASYDAVFFVSYHGSAGSTSSVLHHTYNPRAIAEVRLTGIRPPSIALPAELTVRFRNGA
;
A
#
# COMPACT_ATOMS: atom_id res chain seq x y z
N MET A 1 6.81 4.95 7.51
CA MET A 1 6.87 5.00 6.03
C MET A 1 7.47 6.35 5.65
N GLN A 2 8.80 6.41 5.48
CA GLN A 2 9.57 7.63 5.20
C GLN A 2 10.70 7.30 4.21
N ASN A 3 10.39 6.42 3.25
CA ASN A 3 11.40 5.74 2.44
C ASN A 3 11.69 6.48 1.12
N LEU A 4 10.88 7.48 0.75
CA LEU A 4 11.05 8.26 -0.46
C LEU A 4 11.69 9.61 -0.13
N ARG A 5 12.61 10.03 -0.98
CA ARG A 5 13.25 11.35 -0.94
C ARG A 5 12.28 12.40 -1.48
N PRO A 6 11.76 13.33 -0.66
CA PRO A 6 10.76 14.30 -1.12
C PRO A 6 11.25 15.20 -2.25
N ASP A 7 12.56 15.50 -2.27
CA ASP A 7 13.27 16.28 -3.28
C ASP A 7 13.37 15.59 -4.65
N GLU A 8 13.19 14.27 -4.70
CA GLU A 8 13.21 13.49 -5.95
C GLU A 8 11.82 13.20 -6.50
N LEU A 9 10.75 13.57 -5.78
CA LEU A 9 9.38 13.37 -6.25
C LEU A 9 9.01 14.42 -7.29
N HIS A 10 8.21 14.02 -8.28
CA HIS A 10 7.68 14.93 -9.29
C HIS A 10 6.97 16.11 -8.61
N GLY A 11 7.31 17.36 -8.93
CA GLY A 11 6.82 18.57 -8.22
C GLY A 11 5.31 18.84 -8.26
N ARG A 12 4.52 17.97 -8.89
CA ARG A 12 3.04 17.98 -8.87
C ARG A 12 2.45 16.90 -7.96
N ALA A 13 3.29 16.07 -7.34
CA ALA A 13 2.89 15.03 -6.42
C ALA A 13 2.87 15.57 -4.99
N SER A 14 1.89 15.12 -4.21
CA SER A 14 1.85 15.33 -2.76
C SER A 14 2.40 14.08 -2.07
N TYR A 15 3.27 14.27 -1.07
CA TYR A 15 3.88 13.15 -0.34
C TYR A 15 3.35 13.04 1.10
N LEU A 16 2.71 11.91 1.41
CA LEU A 16 2.22 11.61 2.74
C LEU A 16 3.16 10.62 3.45
N SER A 17 3.90 11.13 4.42
CA SER A 17 4.99 10.41 5.08
C SER A 17 4.78 10.28 6.60
N GLY A 18 5.46 9.33 7.24
CA GLY A 18 5.44 9.14 8.70
C GLY A 18 4.89 7.79 9.19
N LYS A 19 4.74 7.68 10.51
CA LYS A 19 4.27 6.49 11.25
C LYS A 19 2.90 6.76 11.90
N HIS A 20 2.27 5.74 12.48
CA HIS A 20 1.01 5.84 13.25
C HIS A 20 -0.18 6.46 12.52
N LYS A 21 -0.28 6.21 11.21
CA LYS A 21 -1.40 6.67 10.39
C LYS A 21 -2.63 5.79 10.66
N PRO A 22 -3.80 6.33 11.02
CA PRO A 22 -5.00 5.54 11.30
C PRO A 22 -5.37 4.57 10.18
N MET A 23 -5.30 5.03 8.93
CA MET A 23 -5.59 4.22 7.74
C MET A 23 -4.33 3.60 7.11
N TYR A 24 -3.20 3.63 7.83
CA TYR A 24 -1.90 3.08 7.44
C TYR A 24 -1.50 3.45 6.01
N MET A 25 -1.39 2.47 5.10
CA MET A 25 -0.96 2.69 3.71
C MET A 25 -2.06 3.27 2.81
N MET A 26 -3.31 3.22 3.27
CA MET A 26 -4.46 3.84 2.61
C MET A 26 -4.76 5.25 3.17
N GLN A 27 -3.89 5.80 4.04
CA GLN A 27 -4.10 7.11 4.65
C GLN A 27 -4.28 8.24 3.64
N GLY A 28 -5.44 8.89 3.68
CA GLY A 28 -5.82 9.99 2.79
C GLY A 28 -6.40 9.53 1.44
N LEU A 29 -6.75 8.24 1.29
CA LEU A 29 -7.65 7.81 0.22
C LEU A 29 -9.09 8.07 0.67
N ASP A 30 -9.85 8.72 -0.20
CA ASP A 30 -11.29 8.92 -0.08
C ASP A 30 -11.92 8.95 -1.49
N ALA A 31 -13.21 9.29 -1.57
CA ALA A 31 -13.95 9.32 -2.83
C ALA A 31 -13.55 10.47 -3.79
N SER A 32 -12.62 11.35 -3.41
CA SER A 32 -12.14 12.45 -4.28
C SER A 32 -11.05 12.02 -5.28
N TYR A 33 -10.62 10.75 -5.25
CA TYR A 33 -9.62 10.21 -6.16
C TYR A 33 -10.25 9.26 -7.19
N ASP A 34 -9.84 9.40 -8.45
CA ASP A 34 -10.34 8.58 -9.56
C ASP A 34 -9.66 7.22 -9.63
N ALA A 35 -8.41 7.13 -9.17
CA ALA A 35 -7.61 5.92 -9.26
C ALA A 35 -6.57 5.80 -8.15
N VAL A 36 -6.21 4.54 -7.86
CA VAL A 36 -5.12 4.16 -6.96
C VAL A 36 -4.20 3.16 -7.66
N PHE A 37 -2.89 3.36 -7.50
CA PHE A 37 -1.86 2.45 -7.95
C PHE A 37 -1.10 1.92 -6.74
N PHE A 38 -0.77 0.63 -6.80
CA PHE A 38 -0.01 -0.08 -5.80
C PHE A 38 1.37 -0.41 -6.37
N VAL A 39 2.37 0.38 -5.97
CA VAL A 39 3.71 0.36 -6.58
C VAL A 39 4.64 -0.44 -5.67
N SER A 40 5.44 -1.33 -6.27
CA SER A 40 6.39 -2.20 -5.56
C SER A 40 5.75 -3.16 -4.54
N TYR A 41 4.46 -3.48 -4.73
CA TYR A 41 3.79 -4.50 -3.93
C TYR A 41 4.36 -5.89 -4.21
N HIS A 42 4.42 -6.71 -3.17
CA HIS A 42 4.83 -8.11 -3.24
C HIS A 42 3.70 -9.04 -2.77
N GLY A 43 3.86 -10.34 -2.99
CA GLY A 43 2.93 -11.38 -2.57
C GLY A 43 2.68 -11.41 -1.05
N SER A 44 1.52 -11.93 -0.68
CA SER A 44 1.12 -12.19 0.71
C SER A 44 1.93 -13.34 1.33
N ALA A 45 1.91 -13.44 2.66
CA ALA A 45 2.53 -14.56 3.37
C ALA A 45 2.10 -15.93 2.81
N GLY A 46 3.08 -16.82 2.59
CA GLY A 46 2.89 -18.13 1.98
C GLY A 46 2.89 -18.15 0.44
N SER A 47 3.06 -17.02 -0.24
CA SER A 47 3.24 -16.98 -1.70
C SER A 47 4.65 -17.42 -2.09
N THR A 48 4.80 -18.68 -2.52
CA THR A 48 6.10 -19.27 -2.91
C THR A 48 6.68 -18.67 -4.19
N SER A 49 5.86 -18.03 -5.03
CA SER A 49 6.26 -17.38 -6.27
C SER A 49 6.66 -15.91 -6.10
N SER A 50 6.58 -15.34 -4.88
CA SER A 50 6.90 -13.94 -4.64
C SER A 50 8.13 -13.76 -3.75
N VAL A 51 9.04 -12.93 -4.24
CA VAL A 51 10.19 -12.44 -3.47
C VAL A 51 9.69 -11.52 -2.36
N LEU A 52 10.30 -11.59 -1.17
CA LEU A 52 9.95 -10.83 0.04
C LEU A 52 8.49 -10.95 0.50
N HIS A 53 7.83 -12.07 0.18
CA HIS A 53 6.43 -12.26 0.53
C HIS A 53 6.19 -12.18 2.04
N HIS A 54 5.23 -11.36 2.45
CA HIS A 54 4.76 -11.28 3.83
C HIS A 54 3.41 -10.57 3.90
N THR A 55 2.76 -10.67 5.05
CA THR A 55 1.52 -9.94 5.33
C THR A 55 1.70 -9.13 6.60
N TYR A 56 1.84 -7.82 6.44
CA TYR A 56 1.91 -6.82 7.52
C TYR A 56 2.97 -7.08 8.59
N ASN A 57 2.68 -7.93 9.59
CA ASN A 57 3.63 -8.38 10.60
C ASN A 57 3.78 -9.91 10.51
N PRO A 58 4.82 -10.43 9.83
CA PRO A 58 4.97 -11.86 9.60
C PRO A 58 5.22 -12.66 10.90
N ARG A 59 5.55 -12.00 12.02
CA ARG A 59 5.70 -12.67 13.32
C ARG A 59 4.37 -12.90 14.03
N ALA A 60 3.33 -12.15 13.67
CA ALA A 60 2.04 -12.17 14.35
C ALA A 60 0.89 -12.63 13.45
N ILE A 61 1.04 -12.50 12.13
CA ILE A 61 -0.04 -12.70 11.16
C ILE A 61 0.43 -13.69 10.09
N ALA A 62 -0.21 -14.86 10.05
CA ALA A 62 0.05 -15.89 9.04
C ALA A 62 -0.80 -15.67 7.77
N GLU A 63 -2.05 -15.20 7.93
CA GLU A 63 -2.98 -14.96 6.84
C GLU A 63 -4.04 -13.94 7.25
N VAL A 64 -4.57 -13.22 6.26
CA VAL A 64 -5.79 -12.40 6.40
C VAL A 64 -6.76 -12.79 5.29
N ARG A 65 -8.05 -12.87 5.63
CA ARG A 65 -9.14 -13.20 4.71
C ARG A 65 -10.23 -12.13 4.79
N LEU A 66 -10.79 -11.78 3.66
CA LEU A 66 -11.97 -10.91 3.56
C LEU A 66 -13.13 -11.77 3.05
N THR A 67 -14.18 -11.88 3.86
CA THR A 67 -15.35 -12.73 3.54
C THR A 67 -14.94 -14.17 3.17
N GLY A 68 -13.96 -14.73 3.88
CA GLY A 68 -13.43 -16.09 3.66
C GLY A 68 -12.43 -16.23 2.50
N ILE A 69 -12.38 -15.25 1.58
CA ILE A 69 -11.47 -15.25 0.44
C ILE A 69 -10.11 -14.70 0.90
N ARG A 70 -9.03 -15.39 0.56
CA ARG A 70 -7.69 -14.82 0.63
C ARG A 70 -7.62 -13.77 -0.47
N PRO A 71 -7.59 -12.47 -0.14
CA PRO A 71 -7.58 -11.49 -1.19
C PRO A 71 -6.20 -11.53 -1.88
N PRO A 72 -6.11 -11.16 -3.17
CA PRO A 72 -4.82 -10.96 -3.82
C PRO A 72 -3.98 -9.98 -3.00
N SER A 73 -2.65 -10.09 -3.06
CA SER A 73 -1.70 -9.27 -2.30
C SER A 73 -1.91 -7.76 -2.41
N ILE A 74 -2.68 -7.31 -3.41
CA ILE A 74 -3.11 -5.94 -3.61
C ILE A 74 -4.08 -5.43 -2.52
N ALA A 75 -4.73 -6.31 -1.76
CA ALA A 75 -5.72 -5.93 -0.76
C ALA A 75 -5.13 -5.66 0.63
N LEU A 76 -3.85 -5.99 0.85
CA LEU A 76 -3.19 -5.76 2.13
C LEU A 76 -1.83 -5.12 1.88
N PRO A 77 -1.62 -3.91 2.40
CA PRO A 77 -0.68 -3.03 1.75
C PRO A 77 0.79 -3.40 2.01
N ALA A 78 1.52 -3.56 0.91
CA ALA A 78 2.97 -3.69 0.86
C ALA A 78 3.56 -2.44 0.18
N GLU A 79 4.20 -1.59 0.96
CA GLU A 79 5.10 -0.49 0.53
C GLU A 79 4.55 0.86 0.01
N LEU A 80 3.86 0.99 -1.13
CA LEU A 80 3.50 2.32 -1.67
C LEU A 80 2.14 2.42 -2.39
N THR A 81 1.27 3.30 -1.88
CA THR A 81 0.00 3.69 -2.51
C THR A 81 0.14 5.04 -3.21
N VAL A 82 -0.08 5.10 -4.51
CA VAL A 82 -0.14 6.35 -5.30
C VAL A 82 -1.59 6.61 -5.69
N ARG A 83 -2.03 7.87 -5.60
CA ARG A 83 -3.42 8.25 -5.87
C ARG A 83 -3.47 9.39 -6.85
N PHE A 84 -4.45 9.34 -7.74
CA PHE A 84 -4.60 10.31 -8.80
C PHE A 84 -6.00 10.92 -8.74
N ARG A 85 -6.03 12.24 -8.78
CA ARG A 85 -7.21 13.03 -9.11
C ARG A 85 -6.96 13.62 -10.49
N ASN A 86 -7.86 13.39 -11.43
CA ASN A 86 -7.86 14.09 -12.68
C ASN A 86 -8.48 15.47 -12.43
N GLY A 87 -7.77 16.54 -12.81
CA GLY A 87 -8.31 17.89 -12.67
C GLY A 87 -9.44 18.11 -13.66
N ALA A 88 -10.50 18.78 -13.21
CA ALA A 88 -11.22 19.73 -14.06
C ALA A 88 -10.42 21.03 -14.14
#